data_AF-A0A955SCI4-F1
#
_entry.id   AF-A0A955SCI4-F1
#
_cell.length_a   1.000
_cell.length_b   1.000
_cell.length_c   1.000
_cell.angle_alpha   90.00
_cell.angle_beta   90.00
_cell.angle_gamma   90.00
#
_symmetry.space_group_name_H-M   'P 1'
#
loop_
_entity.id
_entity.type
_entity.pdbx_description
1 polymer ?
#
loop_
_entity_poly.entity_id
_entity_poly.type
_entity_poly.pdbx_seq_one_letter_code
_entity_poly.pdbx_strand_id
1 'polypeptide(L)'
;MNELALFAGAGGGILAAHLLGWQTICAVEYNAFCARRRMQRQNEGHLPPFPIWDDVCTFDGHEWRGAVDIVSGGFPCQAYSTAARGRNCADDLWPEMRRIVADVAPRYVFAENVATRAIDAAC
;
A
#
# COMPACT_ATOMS: atom_id res chain seq x y z
N MET A 1 4.66 -15.96 -0.81
CA MET A 1 5.35 -14.69 -0.48
C MET A 1 4.45 -13.92 0.45
N ASN A 2 5.04 -13.27 1.45
CA ASN A 2 4.35 -12.45 2.41
C ASN A 2 4.36 -10.99 1.94
N GLU A 3 3.17 -10.42 1.76
CA GLU A 3 2.95 -9.07 1.24
C GLU A 3 2.54 -8.10 2.35
N LEU A 4 3.23 -6.95 2.40
CA LEU A 4 2.76 -5.75 3.09
C LEU A 4 2.19 -4.77 2.05
N ALA A 5 0.87 -4.56 2.07
CA ALA A 5 0.18 -3.70 1.10
C ALA A 5 -0.06 -2.29 1.65
N LEU A 6 0.70 -1.32 1.18
CA LEU A 6 0.53 0.12 1.48
C LEU A 6 -0.46 0.75 0.50
N PHE A 7 -1.21 1.76 0.97
CA PHE A 7 -2.23 2.46 0.15
C PHE A 7 -3.20 1.47 -0.51
N ALA A 8 -3.69 0.50 0.26
CA ALA A 8 -4.38 -0.67 -0.27
C ALA A 8 -5.67 -0.36 -1.06
N GLY A 9 -6.25 0.82 -0.84
CA GLY A 9 -7.47 1.31 -1.48
C GLY A 9 -8.61 0.32 -1.34
N ALA A 10 -9.33 0.10 -2.45
CA ALA A 10 -10.40 -0.89 -2.52
C ALA A 10 -9.94 -2.36 -2.45
N GLY A 11 -8.62 -2.62 -2.41
CA GLY A 11 -8.04 -3.97 -2.30
C GLY A 11 -7.70 -4.65 -3.64
N GLY A 12 -7.54 -3.89 -4.73
CA GLY A 12 -7.17 -4.46 -6.04
C GLY A 12 -5.83 -5.21 -6.02
N GLY A 13 -4.80 -4.60 -5.41
CA GLY A 13 -3.48 -5.23 -5.25
C GLY A 13 -3.52 -6.49 -4.40
N ILE A 14 -4.25 -6.43 -3.27
CA ILE A 14 -4.45 -7.58 -2.35
C ILE A 14 -5.16 -8.74 -3.06
N LEU A 15 -6.16 -8.46 -3.89
CA LEU A 15 -6.82 -9.51 -4.68
C LEU A 15 -5.86 -10.14 -5.69
N ALA A 16 -5.04 -9.33 -6.37
CA ALA A 16 -4.02 -9.85 -7.28
C ALA A 16 -2.98 -10.72 -6.53
N ALA A 17 -2.50 -10.28 -5.37
CA ALA A 17 -1.61 -11.04 -4.50
C ALA A 17 -2.25 -12.38 -4.09
N HIS A 18 -3.52 -12.36 -3.68
CA HIS A 18 -4.27 -13.58 -3.36
C HIS A 18 -4.36 -14.56 -4.54
N LEU A 19 -4.65 -14.06 -5.75
CA LEU A 19 -4.70 -14.88 -6.97
C LEU A 19 -3.32 -15.45 -7.36
N LEU A 20 -2.23 -14.75 -7.03
CA LEU A 20 -0.86 -15.22 -7.19
C LEU A 20 -0.42 -16.21 -6.09
N GLY A 21 -1.30 -16.53 -5.13
CA GLY A 21 -1.01 -17.40 -3.99
C GLY A 21 -0.15 -16.75 -2.91
N TRP A 22 -0.05 -15.41 -2.90
CA TRP A 22 0.66 -14.67 -1.86
C TRP A 22 -0.23 -14.50 -0.62
N GLN A 23 0.41 -14.29 0.53
CA GLN A 23 -0.27 -14.04 1.79
C GLN A 23 -0.09 -12.57 2.14
N THR A 24 -1.16 -11.79 2.09
CA THR A 24 -1.16 -10.43 2.62
C THR A 24 -1.11 -10.53 4.14
N ILE A 25 0.00 -10.08 4.73
CA ILE A 25 0.22 -10.17 6.18
C ILE A 25 -0.19 -8.89 6.90
N CYS A 26 -0.27 -7.77 6.18
CA CYS A 26 -0.80 -6.51 6.68
C CYS A 26 -1.18 -5.61 5.50
N ALA A 27 -2.14 -4.74 5.73
CA ALA A 27 -2.45 -3.68 4.79
C ALA A 27 -2.68 -2.33 5.46
N VAL A 28 -2.11 -1.27 4.92
CA VAL A 28 -2.22 0.11 5.43
C VAL A 28 -3.16 0.91 4.54
N GLU A 29 -4.18 1.55 5.13
CA GLU A 29 -5.19 2.32 4.42
C GLU A 29 -5.91 3.32 5.31
N TYR A 30 -5.81 4.60 4.92
CA TYR A 30 -6.38 5.71 5.65
C TYR A 30 -7.90 5.83 5.50
N ASN A 31 -8.45 5.45 4.34
CA ASN A 31 -9.87 5.56 4.09
C ASN A 31 -10.66 4.47 4.84
N ALA A 32 -11.36 4.88 5.89
CA ALA A 32 -12.19 3.99 6.71
C ALA A 32 -13.24 3.19 5.93
N PHE A 33 -13.80 3.73 4.84
CA PHE A 33 -14.74 2.99 4.00
C PHE A 33 -14.04 1.83 3.28
N CYS A 34 -12.88 2.08 2.68
CA CYS A 34 -12.04 1.06 2.05
C CYS A 34 -11.56 -0.01 3.04
N ALA A 35 -11.15 0.40 4.25
CA ALA A 35 -10.80 -0.52 5.34
C ALA A 35 -11.99 -1.42 5.74
N ARG A 36 -13.18 -0.85 5.96
CA ARG A 36 -14.40 -1.61 6.29
C ARG A 36 -14.78 -2.60 5.21
N ARG A 37 -14.67 -2.21 3.93
CA ARG A 37 -14.95 -3.12 2.81
C ARG A 37 -14.01 -4.32 2.80
N ARG A 38 -12.73 -4.16 3.17
CA ARG A 38 -11.80 -5.28 3.30
C ARG A 38 -12.13 -6.17 4.50
N MET A 39 -12.44 -5.59 5.66
CA MET A 39 -12.91 -6.38 6.81
C MET A 39 -14.15 -7.21 6.45
N GLN A 40 -15.09 -6.63 5.71
CA GLN A 40 -16.24 -7.36 5.19
C GLN A 40 -15.83 -8.55 4.30
N ARG A 41 -14.88 -8.35 3.36
CA ARG A 41 -14.38 -9.44 2.51
C ARG A 41 -13.67 -10.56 3.30
N GLN A 42 -12.95 -10.21 4.36
CA GLN A 42 -12.37 -11.19 5.27
C GLN A 42 -13.47 -11.97 6.01
N ASN A 43 -14.48 -11.28 6.54
CA ASN A 43 -15.62 -11.92 7.24
C ASN A 43 -16.46 -12.81 6.33
N GLU A 44 -16.58 -12.47 5.05
CA GLU A 44 -17.26 -13.28 4.02
C GLU A 44 -16.40 -14.48 3.56
N GLY A 45 -15.15 -14.59 4.01
CA GLY A 45 -14.23 -15.66 3.63
C GLY A 45 -13.63 -15.52 2.23
N HIS A 46 -13.78 -14.36 1.59
CA HIS A 46 -13.18 -14.08 0.28
C HIS A 46 -11.69 -13.75 0.36
N LEU A 47 -11.23 -13.26 1.51
CA LEU A 47 -9.82 -12.97 1.77
C LEU A 47 -9.43 -13.61 3.11
N PRO A 48 -8.19 -14.13 3.24
CA PRO A 48 -7.64 -14.51 4.54
C PRO A 48 -7.65 -13.32 5.51
N PRO A 49 -7.80 -13.55 6.83
CA PRO A 49 -7.72 -12.49 7.81
C PRO A 49 -6.30 -11.92 7.91
N PHE A 50 -6.20 -10.59 7.94
CA PHE A 50 -4.95 -9.86 8.16
C PHE A 50 -5.22 -8.51 8.83
N PRO A 51 -4.28 -7.97 9.63
CA PRO A 51 -4.41 -6.66 10.24
C PRO A 51 -4.50 -5.56 9.19
N ILE A 52 -5.39 -4.59 9.45
CA ILE A 52 -5.54 -3.39 8.65
C ILE A 52 -5.15 -2.20 9.51
N TRP A 53 -4.07 -1.51 9.14
CA TRP A 53 -3.61 -0.28 9.76
C TRP A 53 -4.19 0.94 9.06
N ASP A 54 -4.36 2.05 9.78
CA ASP A 54 -5.01 3.25 9.28
C ASP A 54 -4.02 4.23 8.63
N ASP A 55 -3.02 4.70 9.36
CA ASP A 55 -2.15 5.79 8.90
C ASP A 55 -0.73 5.29 8.57
N VAL A 56 -0.28 5.58 7.35
CA VAL A 56 1.07 5.26 6.89
C VAL A 56 2.14 6.04 7.66
N CYS A 57 1.82 7.24 8.14
CA CYS A 57 2.74 8.09 8.89
C CYS A 57 3.03 7.53 10.29
N THR A 58 2.11 6.74 10.86
CA THR A 58 2.25 6.14 12.19
C THR A 58 2.66 4.67 12.15
N PHE A 59 2.69 4.07 10.96
CA PHE A 59 3.05 2.68 10.77
C PHE A 59 4.55 2.46 11.03
N ASP A 60 4.86 1.60 12.01
CA ASP A 60 6.22 1.15 12.31
C ASP A 60 6.57 -0.06 11.45
N GLY A 61 7.47 0.12 10.49
CA GLY A 61 7.92 -0.95 9.60
C GLY A 61 8.93 -1.90 10.25
N HIS A 62 9.54 -1.55 11.39
CA HIS A 62 10.58 -2.37 12.02
C HIS A 62 10.04 -3.69 12.55
N GLU A 63 8.80 -3.73 13.04
CA GLU A 63 8.15 -4.96 13.53
C GLU A 63 7.95 -6.01 12.43
N TRP A 64 7.99 -5.59 11.17
CA TRP A 64 7.74 -6.43 10.00
C TRP A 64 9.01 -6.92 9.31
N ARG A 65 10.17 -6.49 9.80
CA ARG A 65 11.47 -6.82 9.22
C ARG A 65 11.75 -8.32 9.29
N GLY A 66 12.07 -8.91 8.14
CA GLY A 66 12.31 -10.35 8.00
C GLY A 66 11.04 -11.22 7.92
N ALA A 67 9.85 -10.63 8.08
CA ALA A 67 8.57 -11.31 7.87
C ALA A 67 7.94 -11.00 6.50
N VAL A 68 8.30 -9.85 5.90
CA VAL A 68 7.80 -9.38 4.61
C VAL A 68 8.76 -9.72 3.46
N ASP A 69 8.24 -10.36 2.42
CA ASP A 69 8.99 -10.60 1.18
C ASP A 69 8.86 -9.43 0.21
N ILE A 70 7.67 -8.83 0.14
CA ILE A 70 7.34 -7.73 -0.78
C ILE A 70 6.52 -6.62 -0.09
N VAL A 71 6.92 -5.37 -0.33
CA VAL A 71 6.08 -4.21 -0.06
C VAL A 71 5.43 -3.76 -1.37
N SER A 72 4.10 -3.71 -1.42
CA SER A 72 3.32 -3.27 -2.57
C SER A 72 2.54 -1.99 -2.24
N GLY A 73 2.35 -1.08 -3.19
CA GLY A 73 1.48 0.08 -2.97
C GLY A 73 1.46 1.10 -4.10
N GLY A 74 0.30 1.72 -4.30
CA GLY A 74 0.14 2.87 -5.20
C GLY A 74 0.13 4.16 -4.39
N PHE A 75 1.27 4.83 -4.27
CA PHE A 75 1.35 6.02 -3.44
C PHE A 75 0.71 7.23 -4.16
N PRO A 76 -0.06 8.06 -3.45
CA PRO A 76 -0.63 9.26 -4.03
C PRO A 76 0.51 10.24 -4.34
N CYS A 77 0.76 10.52 -5.62
CA CYS A 77 1.65 11.60 -6.03
C CYS A 77 0.84 12.64 -6.80
N GLN A 78 0.82 13.87 -6.28
CA GLN A 78 0.12 14.98 -6.91
C GLN A 78 0.84 15.64 -8.07
N ALA A 79 2.16 15.52 -8.17
CA ALA A 79 2.93 16.51 -8.91
C ALA A 79 2.63 16.55 -10.43
N TYR A 80 1.93 15.55 -11.01
CA TYR A 80 1.86 15.42 -12.47
C TYR A 80 0.53 14.94 -13.07
N SER A 81 -0.55 14.79 -12.29
CA SER A 81 -1.85 14.37 -12.86
C SER A 81 -2.59 15.57 -13.47
N THR A 82 -2.62 15.66 -14.80
CA THR A 82 -3.44 16.60 -15.59
C THR A 82 -4.95 16.34 -15.49
N ALA A 83 -5.37 15.21 -14.90
CA ALA A 83 -6.78 14.83 -14.80
C ALA A 83 -7.55 15.59 -13.73
N ALA A 84 -6.86 16.13 -12.71
CA ALA A 84 -7.44 16.99 -11.71
C ALA A 84 -7.22 18.45 -12.11
N ARG A 85 -8.26 19.14 -12.60
CA ARG A 85 -8.27 20.59 -12.89
C ARG A 85 -7.97 21.43 -11.62
N GLY A 86 -6.74 21.39 -11.11
CA GLY A 86 -6.24 22.23 -10.02
C GLY A 86 -6.99 22.11 -8.68
N ARG A 87 -7.61 20.96 -8.38
CA ARG A 87 -8.52 20.81 -7.22
C ARG A 87 -8.13 19.79 -6.15
N ASN A 88 -6.91 19.25 -6.19
CA ASN A 88 -6.54 18.23 -5.22
C ASN A 88 -5.57 18.83 -4.18
N CYS A 89 -5.81 18.55 -2.89
CA CYS A 89 -4.91 18.77 -1.74
C CYS A 89 -4.55 17.40 -1.14
N ALA A 90 -3.76 16.60 -1.83
CA ALA A 90 -3.30 15.30 -1.35
C ALA A 90 -1.79 15.39 -1.16
N ASP A 91 -1.31 15.01 0.01
CA ASP A 91 0.09 15.15 0.37
C ASP A 91 0.96 14.14 -0.41
N ASP A 92 2.24 14.49 -0.61
CA ASP A 92 3.22 13.56 -1.17
C ASP A 92 3.61 12.53 -0.10
N LEU A 93 3.09 11.31 -0.25
CA LEU A 93 3.34 10.21 0.69
C LEU A 93 4.43 9.24 0.22
N TRP A 94 5.17 9.59 -0.83
CA TRP A 94 6.36 8.83 -1.23
C TRP A 94 7.41 8.70 -0.12
N PRO A 95 7.75 9.78 0.64
CA PRO A 95 8.73 9.67 1.71
C PRO A 95 8.35 8.63 2.77
N GLU A 96 7.07 8.50 3.10
CA GLU A 96 6.57 7.51 4.06
C GLU A 96 6.66 6.09 3.51
N MET A 97 6.31 5.89 2.24
CA MET A 97 6.52 4.59 1.58
C MET A 97 8.00 4.19 1.60
N ARG A 98 8.90 5.13 1.30
CA ARG A 98 10.34 4.91 1.31
C ARG A 98 10.86 4.59 2.71
N ARG A 99 10.37 5.30 3.73
CA ARG A 99 10.69 5.03 5.14
C ARG A 99 10.32 3.59 5.51
N ILE A 100 9.07 3.19 5.25
CA ILE A 100 8.60 1.83 5.56
C ILE A 100 9.40 0.78 4.80
N VAL A 101 9.71 1.00 3.52
CA VAL A 101 10.56 0.08 2.74
C VAL A 101 11.94 -0.07 3.38
N ALA A 102 12.54 1.01 3.88
CA ALA A 102 13.83 0.96 4.57
C ALA A 102 13.74 0.21 5.91
N ASP A 103 12.69 0.45 6.68
CA ASP A 103 12.45 -0.17 7.99
C ASP A 103 12.24 -1.69 7.86
N VAL A 104 11.36 -2.08 6.92
CA VAL A 104 10.97 -3.46 6.61
C VAL A 104 12.11 -4.21 5.90
N ALA A 105 12.88 -3.53 5.06
CA ALA A 105 13.92 -4.10 4.19
C ALA A 105 13.46 -5.36 3.42
N PRO A 106 12.38 -5.27 2.62
CA PRO A 106 11.85 -6.40 1.86
C PRO A 106 12.79 -6.79 0.72
N ARG A 107 12.60 -8.00 0.17
CA ARG A 107 13.33 -8.44 -1.02
C ARG A 107 12.84 -7.74 -2.29
N TYR A 108 11.55 -7.41 -2.34
CA TYR A 108 10.92 -6.78 -3.49
C TYR A 108 10.10 -5.56 -3.09
N VAL A 109 10.01 -4.59 -3.99
CA VAL A 109 9.14 -3.42 -3.86
C VAL A 109 8.35 -3.27 -5.15
N PHE A 110 7.03 -3.16 -5.02
CA PHE A 110 6.14 -2.81 -6.12
C PHE A 110 5.49 -1.47 -5.83
N ALA A 111 5.94 -0.42 -6.52
CA ALA A 111 5.41 0.93 -6.38
C ALA A 111 4.71 1.35 -7.68
N GLU A 112 3.41 1.62 -7.61
CA GLU A 112 2.62 2.06 -8.75
C GLU A 112 2.43 3.59 -8.72
N ASN A 113 2.60 4.25 -9.87
CA ASN A 113 2.28 5.66 -10.02
C ASN A 113 1.85 5.97 -11.47
N VAL A 114 0.98 6.96 -11.63
CA VAL A 114 0.44 7.39 -12.93
C VAL A 114 1.40 8.26 -13.73
N ALA A 115 2.42 8.83 -13.10
CA ALA A 115 3.34 9.78 -13.71
C ALA A 115 4.77 9.27 -13.78
N THR A 116 5.33 9.24 -14.99
CA THR A 116 6.73 8.87 -15.23
C THR A 116 7.70 9.70 -14.37
N ARG A 117 7.44 11.01 -14.22
CA ARG A 117 8.26 11.89 -13.39
C ARG A 117 8.27 11.53 -11.90
N ALA A 118 7.18 10.96 -11.38
CA ALA A 118 7.13 10.49 -9.99
C ALA A 118 7.94 9.20 -9.83
N ILE A 119 7.98 8.36 -10.86
CA ILE A 119 8.82 7.16 -10.91
C ILE A 119 10.30 7.55 -11.01
N ASP A 120 10.64 8.54 -11.85
CA ASP A 120 12.01 9.02 -12.03
C ASP A 120 12.58 9.65 -10.74
N ALA A 121 11.75 10.33 -9.94
CA ALA A 121 12.15 10.91 -8.66
C ALA A 121 12.20 9.89 -7.51
N ALA A 122 11.61 8.70 -7.71
CA ALA A 122 11.56 7.62 -6.74
C ALA A 122 12.77 6.67 -6.83
N CYS A 123 13.43 6.60 -8.00
CA CYS A 123 14.68 5.88 -8.23
C CYS A 123 15.89 6.64 -7.66
#